data_AF-A0A672KTD8-F1
#
_entry.id   AF-A0A672KTD8-F1
#
_cell.length_a   1.000
_cell.length_b   1.000
_cell.length_c   1.000
_cell.angle_alpha   90.00
_cell.angle_beta   90.00
_cell.angle_gamma   90.00
#
_symmetry.space_group_name_H-M   'P 1'
#
loop_
_entity.id
_entity.type
_entity.pdbx_description
1 polymer ?
#
loop_
_entity_poly.entity_id
_entity_poly.type
_entity_poly.pdbx_seq_one_letter_code
_entity_poly.pdbx_strand_id
1 'polypeptide(L)' 'MTMGEIADPVQLKDEGNKHFQAGEIDKAIECYTKAIKFSKDKKALAVIYRNRSACFLKKVRILYTLQAYIKHILFQH' A
#
# COMPACT_ATOMS: atom_id res chain seq x y z
N MET A 1 32.37 -0.11 1.63
CA MET A 1 31.13 0.43 1.01
C MET A 1 30.24 -0.75 0.67
N THR A 2 29.36 -1.16 1.58
CA THR A 2 28.43 -2.27 1.31
C THR A 2 27.26 -1.71 0.52
N MET A 3 27.18 -2.04 -0.78
CA MET A 3 25.95 -1.94 -1.56
C MET A 3 24.92 -2.89 -0.92
N GLY A 4 24.25 -2.41 0.13
CA GLY A 4 23.04 -3.03 0.65
C GLY A 4 21.98 -2.95 -0.44
N GLU A 5 21.71 -4.10 -1.06
CA GLU A 5 20.53 -4.44 -1.87
C GLU A 5 19.81 -3.23 -2.49
N ILE A 6 20.19 -2.88 -3.72
CA ILE A 6 19.30 -2.11 -4.59
C ILE A 6 18.15 -3.05 -4.92
N ALA A 7 17.15 -3.13 -4.02
CA ALA A 7 15.97 -3.95 -4.23
C ALA A 7 15.32 -3.51 -5.55
N ASP A 8 15.20 -4.45 -6.48
CA ASP A 8 14.68 -4.16 -7.82
C ASP A 8 13.27 -3.55 -7.68
N PRO A 9 12.93 -2.48 -8.41
CA PRO A 9 11.59 -1.89 -8.38
C PRO A 9 10.47 -2.94 -8.58
N VAL A 10 10.74 -4.00 -9.35
CA VAL A 10 9.86 -5.15 -9.54
C VAL A 10 9.70 -5.94 -8.24
N GLN A 11 10.81 -6.24 -7.54
CA GLN A 11 10.77 -6.93 -6.25
C GLN A 11 10.02 -6.12 -5.18
N LEU A 12 10.27 -4.81 -5.08
CA LEU A 12 9.56 -3.93 -4.14
C LEU A 12 8.06 -3.86 -4.44
N LYS A 13 7.68 -3.86 -5.74
CA LYS A 13 6.28 -3.93 -6.17
C LYS A 13 5.65 -5.27 -5.82
N ASP A 14 6.35 -6.39 -6.02
CA ASP A 14 5.84 -7.72 -5.66
C ASP A 14 5.71 -7.91 -4.15
N GLU A 15 6.65 -7.37 -3.37
CA GLU A 15 6.54 -7.35 -1.90
C GLU A 15 5.37 -6.48 -1.43
N GLY A 16 5.15 -5.33 -2.06
CA GLY A 16 3.96 -4.51 -1.84
C GLY A 16 2.66 -5.26 -2.14
N ASN A 17 2.65 -6.11 -3.18
CA ASN A 17 1.49 -6.95 -3.51
C ASN A 17 1.24 -8.02 -2.43
N LYS A 18 2.29 -8.65 -1.89
CA LYS A 18 2.16 -9.63 -0.80
C LYS A 18 1.57 -8.98 0.47
N HIS A 19 2.11 -7.83 0.88
CA HIS A 19 1.57 -7.09 2.03
C HIS A 19 0.12 -6.65 1.79
N PHE A 20 -0.23 -6.23 0.57
CA PHE A 20 -1.60 -5.88 0.23
C PHE A 20 -2.57 -7.06 0.36
N GLN A 21 -2.16 -8.26 -0.09
CA GLN A 21 -2.95 -9.48 0.06
C GLN A 21 -3.06 -9.93 1.52
N ALA A 22 -2.00 -9.74 2.31
CA ALA A 22 -2.00 -9.99 3.75
C ALA A 22 -2.84 -8.98 4.56
N GLY A 23 -3.34 -7.91 3.92
CA GLY A 23 -4.09 -6.85 4.60
C GLY A 23 -3.23 -5.83 5.34
N GLU A 24 -1.90 -5.94 5.23
CA GLU A 24 -0.93 -5.01 5.81
C GLU A 24 -0.77 -3.76 4.91
N ILE A 25 -1.84 -2.97 4.83
CA ILE A 25 -1.96 -1.86 3.87
C ILE A 25 -0.84 -0.82 4.02
N ASP A 26 -0.43 -0.51 5.25
CA ASP A 26 0.62 0.48 5.51
C ASP A 26 2.00 0.02 5.01
N LYS A 27 2.35 -1.25 5.24
CA LYS A 27 3.59 -1.86 4.71
C LYS A 27 3.58 -1.91 3.19
N ALA A 28 2.43 -2.24 2.59
CA ALA A 28 2.28 -2.22 1.14
C ALA A 28 2.55 -0.82 0.55
N ILE A 29 2.02 0.24 1.18
CA ILE A 29 2.26 1.63 0.75
C ILE A 29 3.75 1.99 0.84
N GLU A 30 4.45 1.57 1.89
CA GLU A 30 5.88 1.82 2.05
C GLU A 30 6.69 1.14 0.93
N CYS A 31 6.40 -0.13 0.64
CA CYS A 31 7.05 -0.89 -0.44
C CYS A 31 6.83 -0.23 -1.81
N TYR A 32 5.60 0.17 -2.15
CA TYR A 32 5.34 0.90 -3.39
C TYR A 32 6.01 2.27 -3.43
N THR A 33 6.11 2.97 -2.31
CA THR A 33 6.80 4.27 -2.23
C THR A 33 8.30 4.12 -2.48
N LYS A 34 8.91 3.06 -1.94
CA LYS A 34 10.30 2.69 -2.26
C LYS A 34 10.44 2.32 -3.74
N ALA A 35 9.54 1.50 -4.28
CA ALA A 35 9.56 1.10 -5.69
C ALA A 35 9.49 2.31 -6.63
N ILE A 36 8.68 3.33 -6.33
CA ILE A 36 8.59 4.58 -7.10
C ILE A 36 9.93 5.33 -7.11
N LYS A 37 10.66 5.37 -5.97
CA LYS A 37 11.95 6.08 -5.88
C LYS A 37 13.03 5.46 -6.77
N PHE A 38 13.00 4.14 -6.94
CA PHE A 38 14.02 3.42 -7.70
C PHE A 38 13.60 3.09 -9.15
N SER A 39 12.31 3.18 -9.47
CA SER A 39 11.82 2.90 -10.82
C SER A 39 11.98 4.11 -11.75
N LYS A 40 12.62 3.89 -12.90
CA LYS A 40 12.74 4.90 -13.99
C LYS A 40 11.80 4.59 -15.17
N ASP A 41 11.21 3.41 -15.19
CA ASP A 41 10.31 2.98 -16.27
C ASP A 41 8.90 3.56 -16.06
N LYS A 42 8.42 4.31 -17.05
CA LYS A 42 7.10 4.97 -17.00
C LYS A 42 5.94 3.98 -16.90
N LYS A 43 6.03 2.81 -17.56
CA LYS A 43 4.97 1.79 -17.52
C LYS A 43 4.95 1.12 -16.14
N ALA A 44 6.12 0.78 -15.60
CA ALA A 44 6.23 0.23 -14.25
C ALA A 44 5.73 1.21 -13.19
N LEU A 45 6.09 2.49 -13.30
CA LEU A 45 5.59 3.55 -12.43
C LEU A 45 4.06 3.65 -12.47
N ALA A 46 3.45 3.62 -13.65
CA ALA A 46 1.98 3.66 -13.77
C ALA A 46 1.29 2.51 -13.01
N VAL A 47 1.84 1.30 -13.10
CA VAL A 47 1.34 0.13 -12.37
C VAL A 47 1.53 0.31 -10.85
N ILE A 48 2.70 0.77 -10.41
CA ILE A 48 2.99 0.98 -8.99
C ILE A 48 2.06 2.05 -8.39
N TYR A 49 1.85 3.16 -9.09
CA TYR A 49 0.90 4.20 -8.67
C TYR A 49 -0.52 3.67 -8.58
N ARG A 50 -0.97 2.88 -9.56
CA ARG A 50 -2.30 2.23 -9.52
C ARG A 50 -2.46 1.36 -8.28
N ASN A 51 -1.47 0.51 -7.97
CA ASN A 51 -1.53 -0.38 -6.82
C ASN A 51 -1.49 0.38 -5.49
N ARG A 52 -0.67 1.44 -5.41
CA ARG A 52 -0.63 2.32 -4.23
C ARG A 52 -1.95 3.06 -4.01
N SER A 53 -2.62 3.52 -5.07
CA SER A 53 -3.96 4.13 -4.97
C SER A 53 -5.00 3.15 -4.45
N ALA A 54 -4.95 1.88 -4.87
CA ALA A 54 -5.83 0.84 -4.34
C ALA A 54 -5.61 0.61 -2.84
N CYS A 55 -4.37 0.73 -2.35
CA CYS A 55 -4.06 0.67 -0.92
C CYS A 55 -4.75 1.81 -0.15
N PHE A 56 -4.63 3.05 -0.63
CA PHE A 56 -5.29 4.19 0.01
C PHE A 56 -6.81 4.05 0.03
N LEU A 57 -7.41 3.61 -1.08
CA LEU A 57 -8.85 3.36 -1.14
C LEU A 57 -9.29 2.32 -0.10
N LYS A 58 -8.51 1.24 0.06
CA LYS A 58 -8.80 0.21 1.06
C LYS A 58 -8.66 0.73 2.50
N LYS A 59 -7.62 1.53 2.77
CA LYS A 59 -7.43 2.18 4.09
C LYS A 59 -8.60 3.10 4.44
N VAL A 60 -9.01 3.97 3.50
CA VAL A 60 -10.16 4.86 3.68
C VAL A 60 -11.44 4.08 3.95
N ARG A 61 -11.71 3.01 3.17
CA ARG A 61 -12.88 2.15 3.41
C ARG A 61 -12.89 1.56 4.82
N ILE A 62 -11.75 1.04 5.30
CA ILE A 62 -11.63 0.48 6.66
C ILE A 62 -11.96 1.55 7.71
N LEU A 63 -11.44 2.77 7.56
CA LEU A 63 -11.73 3.89 8.47
C LEU A 63 -13.23 4.24 8.50
N TYR A 64 -13.88 4.31 7.34
CA TYR A 64 -15.33 4.52 7.26
C TYR A 64 -16.14 3.41 7.93
N THR A 65 -15.75 2.14 7.72
CA THR A 65 -16.42 1.00 8.36
C THR A 65 -16.26 1.03 9.89
N LEU A 66 -15.07 1.35 10.39
CA LEU A 66 -14.83 1.52 11.84
C LEU A 66 -15.67 2.67 12.41
N GLN A 67 -15.74 3.80 11.72
CA GLN A 67 -16.56 4.93 12.15
C GLN A 67 -18.06 4.58 12.20
N ALA A 68 -18.57 3.87 11.20
CA ALA A 68 -19.95 3.40 11.17
C ALA A 68 -20.24 2.43 12.32
N TYR A 69 -19.32 1.51 12.60
CA TYR A 69 -19.43 0.56 13.70
C TYR A 69 -19.46 1.27 15.07
N ILE A 70 -18.56 2.22 15.30
CA ILE A 70 -18.53 3.02 16.53
C ILE A 70 -19.83 3.81 16.70
N LYS A 71 -20.33 4.43 15.63
CA LYS A 71 -21.60 5.17 15.67
C LYS A 71 -22.77 4.24 16.01
N HIS A 72 -22.81 3.03 15.46
CA HIS A 72 -23.84 2.04 15.77
C HIS A 72 -23.83 1.68 17.26
N ILE A 73 -22.65 1.38 17.83
CA ILE A 73 -22.53 1.09 19.28
C ILE A 73 -23.00 2.27 20.12
N LEU A 74 -22.59 3.50 19.79
CA LEU A 74 -22.89 4.68 20.58
C LEU A 74 -24.35 5.13 20.51
N PHE A 75 -25.08 4.83 19.42
CA PHE A 75 -26.50 5.21 19.24
C PHE A 75 -27.49 4.08 19.58
N GLN A 76 -27.01 2.90 20.02
CA GLN A 76 -27.85 1.79 20.49
C GLN A 76 -28.15 1.85 22.00
N HIS A 77 -27.67 2.89 22.69
CA HIS A 77 -28.01 3.25 24.07
C HIS A 77 -28.63 4.65 24.10
#